data_AF-A0A2T5KDJ5-F1
#
_entry.id   AF-A0A2T5KDJ5-F1
#
_cell.length_a   1.000
_cell.length_b   1.000
_cell.length_c   1.000
_cell.angle_alpha   90.00
_cell.angle_beta   90.00
_cell.angle_gamma   90.00
#
_symmetry.space_group_name_H-M   'P 1'
#
loop_
_entity.id
_entity.type
_entity.pdbx_description
1 polymer ?
#
loop_
_entity_poly.entity_id
_entity_poly.type
_entity_poly.pdbx_seq_one_letter_code
_entity_poly.pdbx_strand_id
1 'polypeptide(L)' 'MPIEATVQPHEIAPLAPDLPFETMMIETVFFDERGEEARRRRLPLQALLGPLRHRRRGVFRV' A
#
# COMPACT_ATOMS: atom_id res chain seq x y z
N MET A 1 10.37 19.37 24.11
CA MET A 1 11.32 18.69 23.20
C MET A 1 10.54 18.31 21.95
N PRO A 2 10.84 18.89 20.77
CA PRO A 2 10.17 18.49 19.54
C PRO A 2 10.65 17.09 19.11
N ILE A 3 9.75 16.23 18.65
CA ILE A 3 10.08 14.90 18.14
C ILE A 3 10.51 15.09 16.69
N GLU A 4 11.82 15.01 16.43
CA GLU A 4 12.36 14.98 15.08
C GLU A 4 12.01 13.63 14.44
N ALA A 5 10.94 13.60 13.66
CA ALA A 5 10.60 12.43 12.85
C ALA A 5 11.61 12.30 11.72
N THR A 6 12.63 11.46 11.91
CA THR A 6 13.54 11.04 10.85
C THR A 6 12.76 10.19 9.86
N VAL A 7 12.15 10.82 8.85
CA VAL A 7 11.60 10.11 7.70
C VAL A 7 12.80 9.58 6.91
N GLN A 8 13.20 8.34 7.17
CA GLN A 8 14.13 7.66 6.27
C GLN A 8 13.38 7.39 4.96
N PRO A 9 13.78 8.00 3.84
CA PRO A 9 13.18 7.66 2.56
C PRO A 9 13.57 6.21 2.27
N HIS A 10 12.62 5.29 2.37
CA HIS A 10 12.80 3.96 1.82
C HIS A 10 12.94 4.12 0.31
N GLU A 11 14.10 3.76 -0.25
CA GLU A 11 14.30 3.68 -1.69
C GLU A 11 13.26 2.70 -2.26
N ILE A 12 12.21 3.24 -2.86
CA ILE A 12 11.28 2.46 -3.66
C ILE A 12 12.02 2.17 -4.96
N ALA A 13 12.70 1.02 -5.02
CA ALA A 13 13.26 0.54 -6.28
C ALA A 13 12.15 0.55 -7.35
N PRO A 14 12.42 1.03 -8.58
CA PRO A 14 11.42 1.01 -9.64
C PRO A 14 10.91 -0.41 -9.82
N LEU A 15 9.60 -0.61 -9.65
CA LEU A 15 8.98 -1.89 -9.95
C LEU A 15 9.29 -2.20 -11.42
N ALA A 16 9.81 -3.39 -11.72
CA ALA A 16 10.07 -3.77 -13.10
C ALA A 16 8.74 -3.63 -13.88
N PRO A 17 8.72 -2.88 -14.99
CA PRO A 17 7.48 -2.50 -15.69
C PRO A 17 6.68 -3.70 -16.20
N ASP A 18 7.30 -4.87 -16.26
CA ASP A 18 6.76 -6.08 -16.87
C ASP A 18 6.24 -7.10 -15.84
N LEU A 19 6.36 -6.80 -14.54
CA LEU A 19 5.82 -7.68 -13.50
C LEU A 19 4.29 -7.61 -13.52
N PRO A 20 3.59 -8.74 -13.78
CA PRO A 20 2.14 -8.73 -13.80
C PRO A 20 1.61 -8.24 -12.45
N PHE A 21 0.65 -7.31 -12.47
CA PHE A 21 0.02 -6.77 -11.25
C PHE A 21 -0.54 -7.86 -10.32
N GLU A 22 -0.85 -9.02 -10.87
CA GLU A 22 -1.35 -10.21 -10.18
C GLU A 22 -0.32 -10.85 -9.23
N THR A 23 0.98 -10.62 -9.47
CA THR A 23 2.09 -11.11 -8.64
C THR A 23 2.62 -10.04 -7.67
N MET A 24 2.10 -8.82 -7.74
CA MET A 24 2.54 -7.70 -6.91
C MET A 24 2.07 -7.87 -5.45
N MET A 25 3.02 -7.83 -4.53
CA MET A 25 2.77 -7.86 -3.09
C MET A 25 2.95 -6.46 -2.50
N ILE A 26 2.01 -6.06 -1.64
CA ILE A 26 2.05 -4.82 -0.89
C ILE A 26 2.40 -5.13 0.55
N GLU A 27 3.37 -4.40 1.07
CA GLU A 27 3.74 -4.39 2.48
C GLU A 27 3.27 -3.08 3.11
N THR A 28 2.55 -3.18 4.22
CA THR A 28 2.05 -2.04 4.99
C THR A 28 2.64 -2.14 6.39
N VAL A 29 3.34 -1.09 6.79
CA VAL A 29 3.95 -0.94 8.12
C VAL A 29 3.14 0.09 8.91
N PHE A 30 2.70 -0.28 10.10
CA PHE A 30 2.00 0.58 11.05
C PHE A 30 2.97 0.94 12.17
N PHE A 31 3.08 2.23 12.46
CA PHE A 31 3.89 2.76 13.54
C PHE A 31 3.01 3.16 14.72
N ASP A 32 3.51 3.01 15.94
CA ASP A 32 2.85 3.50 17.15
C ASP A 32 3.06 5.01 17.37
N GLU A 33 2.53 5.54 18.48
CA GLU A 33 2.66 6.96 18.85
C GLU A 33 4.11 7.39 19.12
N ARG A 34 5.02 6.42 19.33
CA ARG A 34 6.45 6.65 19.56
C ARG A 34 7.27 6.56 18.27
N GLY A 35 6.63 6.22 17.15
CA GLY A 35 7.28 6.02 15.85
C GLY A 35 7.93 4.64 15.71
N GLU A 36 7.65 3.71 16.61
CA GLU A 36 8.16 2.34 16.54
C GLU A 36 7.24 1.45 15.71
N GLU A 37 7.80 0.47 15.00
CA GLU A 37 7.01 -0.46 14.19
C GLU A 37 6.11 -1.32 15.09
N ALA A 38 4.80 -1.04 15.05
CA ALA A 38 3.80 -1.74 15.86
C ALA A 38 3.26 -2.99 15.15
N ARG A 39 3.13 -2.92 13.82
CA ARG A 39 2.58 -4.01 13.02
C ARG A 39 3.03 -3.95 11.57
N ARG A 40 3.24 -5.13 10.99
CA ARG A 40 3.50 -5.31 9.56
C ARG A 40 2.44 -6.20 8.95
N ARG A 41 1.96 -5.85 7.77
CA ARG A 41 1.00 -6.66 7.01
C ARG A 41 1.46 -6.75 5.57
N ARG A 42 1.48 -7.98 5.03
CA ARG A 42 1.76 -8.24 3.62
C ARG A 42 0.54 -8.86 2.97
N LEU A 43 0.14 -8.33 1.82
CA LEU A 43 -1.04 -8.80 1.09
C LEU A 43 -0.86 -8.57 -0.40
N PRO A 44 -1.50 -9.39 -1.25
CA PRO A 44 -1.43 -9.17 -2.69
C PRO A 44 -2.23 -7.92 -3.09
N LEU A 45 -1.77 -7.19 -4.11
CA LEU A 45 -2.42 -5.96 -4.59
C LEU A 45 -3.91 -6.17 -4.89
N GLN A 46 -4.29 -7.31 -5.47
CA GLN A 46 -5.70 -7.60 -5.77
C GLN A 46 -6.64 -7.50 -4.55
N ALA A 47 -6.14 -7.77 -3.34
CA ALA A 47 -6.94 -7.68 -2.12
C ALA A 47 -7.34 -6.22 -1.79
N LEU A 48 -6.54 -5.23 -2.21
CA LEU A 48 -6.89 -3.80 -2.06
C LEU A 48 -7.82 -3.30 -3.17
N LEU A 49 -7.76 -3.92 -4.34
CA LEU A 49 -8.59 -3.52 -5.48
C LEU A 49 -10.02 -4.09 -5.42
N GLY A 50 -10.27 -5.14 -4.64
CA GLY A 50 -11.59 -5.75 -4.47
C GLY A 50 -12.71 -4.75 -4.16
N PRO A 51 -12.56 -3.87 -3.15
CA PRO A 51 -13.53 -2.81 -2.85
C PRO A 51 -13.74 -1.80 -3.99
N LEU A 52 -12.68 -1.45 -4.73
CA LEU A 52 -12.76 -0.52 -5.86
C LEU A 52 -13.47 -1.13 -7.08
N ARG A 53 -13.32 -2.44 -7.30
CA ARG A 53 -14.03 -3.18 -8.35
C ARG A 53 -15.54 -3.19 -8.15
N HIS A 54 -16.03 -3.15 -6.90
CA HIS A 54 -17.48 -3.11 -6.61
C HIS A 54 -18.15 -1.77 -6.95
N ARG A 55 -17.38 -0.69 -7.12
CA ARG A 55 -17.95 0.63 -7.46
C ARG A 55 -18.26 0.82 -8.94
N ARG A 56 -17.86 -0.10 -9.83
CA ARG A 56 -18.08 0.00 -11.29
C ARG A 56 -19.35 -0.69 -11.82
N ARG A 57 -20.20 -1.27 -10.95
CA ARG A 57 -21.53 -1.78 -11.34
C ARG A 57 -22.67 -0.77 -11.16
N GLY A 58 -22.35 0.48 -10.85
CA GLY A 58 -23.30 1.60 -10.87
C GLY A 58 -23.06 2.49 -12.08
N VAL A 59 -23.85 2.28 -13.14
CA VAL A 59 -24.17 3.24 -14.22
C VAL A 59 -23.03 3.62 -15.17
N PHE A 60 -23.04 2.99 -16.36
CA PHE A 60 -22.90 3.71 -17.63
C PHE A 60 -24.02 3.23 -18.57
N ARG A 61 -25.16 3.93 -18.52
CA ARG A 61 -26.08 4.07 -19.64
C ARG A 61 -26.04 5.55 -20.02
N VAL A 62 -25.33 5.87 -21.09
CA VAL A 62 -25.67 6.90 -22.07
C VAL A 62 -25.22 6.35 -23.41
#